data_AF-X0W473-F1
#
_entry.id   AF-X0W473-F1
#
_cell.length_a   1.000
_cell.length_b   1.000
_cell.length_c   1.000
_cell.angle_alpha   90.00
_cell.angle_beta   90.00
_cell.angle_gamma   90.00
#
_symmetry.space_group_name_H-M   'P 1'
#
loop_
_entity.id
_entity.type
_entity.pdbx_description
1 polymer ?
#
loop_
_entity_poly.entity_id
_entity_poly.type
_entity_poly.pdbx_seq_one_letter_code
_entity_poly.pdbx_strand_id
1 'polypeptide(L)' 'MSNQNKNNTSIFLAGHFAVDNVIRFKRLSKATLGGSVCYCSLALRTYTQDAKISIISYIGKKNFNNSLLDVV' A
#
# COMPACT_ATOMS: atom_id res chain seq x y z
N MET A 1 -37.06 3.29 -6.89
CA MET A 1 -35.68 2.76 -6.91
C MET A 1 -35.13 2.82 -5.51
N SER A 2 -34.73 1.67 -4.96
CA SER A 2 -34.22 1.56 -3.59
C SER A 2 -32.89 2.32 -3.46
N ASN A 3 -32.87 3.40 -2.67
CA ASN A 3 -31.65 3.99 -2.13
C ASN A 3 -31.06 2.97 -1.14
N GLN A 4 -30.34 1.98 -1.64
CA GLN A 4 -29.46 1.21 -0.76
C GLN A 4 -28.37 2.16 -0.29
N ASN A 5 -28.33 2.42 1.01
CA ASN A 5 -27.18 3.04 1.66
C ASN A 5 -25.93 2.31 1.18
N LYS A 6 -25.15 2.92 0.29
CA LYS A 6 -23.80 2.44 -0.04
C LYS A 6 -22.99 2.58 1.24
N ASN A 7 -22.97 1.52 2.04
CA ASN A 7 -22.06 1.40 3.16
C ASN A 7 -20.65 1.37 2.57
N ASN A 8 -20.00 2.54 2.51
CA ASN A 8 -18.61 2.68 2.09
C ASN A 8 -17.75 1.85 3.05
N THR A 9 -17.39 0.65 2.62
CA THR A 9 -16.66 -0.30 3.45
C THR A 9 -15.29 0.28 3.73
N SER A 10 -14.94 0.45 5.00
CA SER A 10 -13.64 0.97 5.40
C SER A 10 -12.80 -0.16 5.97
N ILE A 11 -11.63 -0.37 5.38
CA ILE A 11 -10.67 -1.38 5.79
C ILE A 11 -9.44 -0.66 6.35
N PHE A 12 -9.12 -0.96 7.60
CA PHE A 12 -7.96 -0.42 8.27
C PHE A 12 -6.95 -1.52 8.54
N LEU A 13 -5.71 -1.28 8.16
CA LEU A 13 -4.62 -2.25 8.25
C LEU A 13 -3.46 -1.64 9.04
N ALA A 14 -2.93 -2.40 9.99
CA ALA A 14 -1.74 -2.01 10.74
C ALA A 14 -0.62 -2.99 10.41
N GLY A 15 0.54 -2.47 10.00
CA GLY A 15 1.64 -3.34 9.64
C GLY A 15 2.87 -2.61 9.17
N HIS A 16 3.84 -3.39 8.69
CA HIS A 16 5.13 -2.87 8.27
C HIS A 16 5.09 -2.37 6.83
N PHE A 17 5.55 -1.13 6.63
CA PHE A 17 5.87 -0.56 5.33
C PHE A 17 7.34 -0.83 5.03
N ALA A 18 7.63 -1.63 3.99
CA ALA A 18 9.00 -1.89 3.56
C ALA A 18 9.26 -1.26 2.19
N VAL A 19 10.53 -1.00 1.92
CA VAL A 19 11.01 -0.61 0.59
C VAL A 19 11.95 -1.71 0.12
N ASP A 20 11.50 -2.46 -0.88
CA ASP A 20 12.23 -3.62 -1.38
C ASP A 20 13.14 -3.20 -2.54
N ASN A 21 14.42 -3.58 -2.44
CA ASN A 21 15.40 -3.39 -3.50
C ASN A 21 15.60 -4.71 -4.25
N VAL A 22 15.13 -4.77 -5.50
CA VAL A 22 15.25 -5.98 -6.32
C VAL A 22 16.55 -5.95 -7.12
N ILE A 23 17.44 -6.91 -6.86
CA ILE A 23 18.69 -7.09 -7.59
C ILE A 23 18.55 -8.32 -8.48
N ARG A 24 18.63 -8.13 -9.81
CA ARG A 24 18.60 -9.23 -10.78
C ARG A 24 19.75 -9.05 -11.77
N PHE A 25 20.49 -10.12 -12.06
CA PHE A 25 21.64 -10.09 -12.98
C PHE A 25 22.67 -8.99 -12.64
N LYS A 26 22.96 -8.79 -11.34
CA LYS A 26 23.85 -7.73 -10.83
C LYS A 26 23.40 -6.29 -11.15
N ARG A 27 22.14 -6.10 -11.56
CA ARG A 27 21.54 -4.78 -11.79
C ARG A 27 20.54 -4.47 -10.68
N LEU A 28 20.65 -3.28 -10.10
CA LEU A 28 19.67 -2.76 -9.16
C LEU A 28 18.45 -2.24 -9.94
N SER A 29 17.27 -2.74 -9.59
CA SER A 29 16.00 -2.29 -10.16
C SER A 29 15.44 -1.10 -9.38
N LYS A 30 14.41 -0.44 -9.93
CA LYS A 30 13.67 0.58 -9.19
C LYS A 30 13.11 -0.03 -7.90
N ALA A 31 13.30 0.66 -6.78
CA ALA A 31 12.76 0.25 -5.49
C ALA A 31 11.23 0.11 -5.57
N THR A 32 10.70 -0.91 -4.90
CA THR A 32 9.26 -1.20 -4.86
C THR A 32 8.73 -1.13 -3.44
N LEU A 33 7.42 -0.90 -3.31
CA LEU A 33 6.74 -1.02 -2.01
C LEU A 33 6.64 -2.49 -1.63
N GLY A 34 7.18 -2.81 -0.46
CA GLY A 34 7.17 -4.12 0.15
C GLY A 34 6.43 -4.13 1.48
N GLY A 35 6.60 -5.24 2.20
CA GLY A 35 5.89 -5.49 3.45
C GLY A 35 4.50 -6.06 3.18
N SER A 36 4.20 -7.18 3.83
CA SER A 36 3.00 -7.97 3.54
C SER A 36 1.71 -7.13 3.63
N VAL A 37 1.58 -6.33 4.69
CA VAL A 37 0.39 -5.50 4.91
C VAL A 37 0.27 -4.39 3.86
N CYS A 38 1.36 -3.68 3.57
CA CYS A 38 1.35 -2.60 2.58
C CYS A 38 1.05 -3.14 1.18
N TYR A 39 1.76 -4.19 0.75
CA TYR A 39 1.54 -4.79 -0.56
C TYR A 39 0.13 -5.38 -0.71
N CYS A 40 -0.37 -6.13 0.28
CA CYS A 40 -1.72 -6.70 0.23
C CYS A 40 -2.80 -5.62 0.18
N SER A 41 -2.60 -4.51 0.89
CA SER A 41 -3.56 -3.38 0.87
C SER A 41 -3.65 -2.70 -0.51
N LEU A 42 -2.50 -2.57 -1.20
CA LEU A 42 -2.43 -2.07 -2.57
C LEU A 42 -3.09 -3.04 -3.54
N ALA A 43 -2.81 -4.34 -3.42
CA ALA A 43 -3.44 -5.37 -4.23
C ALA A 43 -4.96 -5.38 -4.06
N LEU A 44 -5.45 -5.18 -2.84
CA LEU A 44 -6.88 -5.18 -2.52
C LEU A 44 -7.65 -4.09 -3.28
N ARG A 45 -7.04 -2.93 -3.55
CA ARG A 45 -7.65 -1.89 -4.41
C ARG A 45 -8.03 -2.40 -5.81
N THR A 46 -7.31 -3.40 -6.33
CA THR A 46 -7.62 -4.01 -7.63
C THR A 46 -8.96 -4.73 -7.61
N TYR A 47 -9.39 -5.22 -6.44
CA TYR A 47 -10.58 -6.05 -6.26
C TYR A 47 -11.74 -5.31 -5.59
N THR A 48 -11.53 -4.09 -5.10
CA THR A 48 -12.55 -3.29 -4.41
C THR A 48 -12.75 -1.95 -5.09
N GLN A 49 -13.96 -1.70 -5.63
CA GLN A 49 -14.31 -0.43 -6.26
C GLN A 49 -14.79 0.63 -5.26
N ASP A 50 -15.49 0.22 -4.20
CA ASP A 50 -16.18 1.12 -3.25
C ASP A 50 -15.69 0.91 -1.78
N ALA A 51 -14.42 0.55 -1.60
CA ALA A 51 -13.82 0.38 -0.27
C ALA A 51 -12.70 1.39 0.00
N LYS A 52 -12.77 2.06 1.16
CA LYS A 52 -11.68 2.91 1.66
C LYS A 52 -10.65 2.04 2.37
N ILE A 53 -9.45 1.94 1.81
CA ILE A 53 -8.35 1.17 2.39
C ILE A 53 -7.36 2.16 3.02
N SER A 54 -7.06 1.98 4.30
CA SER A 54 -6.13 2.83 5.06
C SER A 54 -5.10 1.97 5.76
N ILE A 55 -3.84 2.42 5.78
CA ILE A 55 -2.72 1.72 6.40
C ILE A 55 -2.12 2.62 7.47
N ILE A 56 -1.85 2.05 8.64
CA ILE A 56 -0.93 2.63 9.62
C ILE A 56 0.35 1.82 9.67
N SER A 57 1.48 2.51 9.57
CA SER A 57 2.79 1.91 9.66
C SER A 57 3.74 2.83 10.39
N TYR A 58 4.75 2.24 11.03
CA TYR A 58 5.93 2.96 11.47
C TYR A 58 6.90 3.12 10.29
N ILE A 59 7.35 4.34 10.03
CA ILE A 59 8.31 4.64 8.95
C ILE A 59 9.53 5.33 9.55
N GLY A 60 10.71 4.76 9.29
CA GLY A 60 11.98 5.35 9.70
C GLY A 60 12.33 6.57 8.84
N LYS A 61 12.40 7.76 9.46
CA LYS A 61 12.62 9.04 8.75
C LYS A 61 13.96 9.14 8.00
N LYS A 62 14.99 8.43 8.45
CA LYS A 62 16.38 8.62 7.97
C LYS A 62 16.60 8.16 6.52
N ASN A 63 15.88 7.12 6.08
CA ASN A 63 16.09 6.48 4.78
C ASN A 63 14.80 6.44 3.93
N PHE A 64 13.77 7.18 4.34
CA PHE A 64 12.48 7.17 3.66
C PHE A 64 12.42 8.30 2.62
N ASN A 65 12.09 7.93 1.38
CA ASN A 65 11.81 8.89 0.33
C ASN A 65 10.30 9.10 0.25
N ASN A 66 9.84 10.33 0.53
CA ASN A 66 8.41 10.68 0.48
C ASN A 66 7.78 10.44 -0.90
N SER A 67 8.56 10.48 -1.98
CA SER A 67 8.05 10.18 -3.33
C SER A 67 7.57 8.74 -3.50
N LEU A 68 7.86 7.85 -2.54
CA LEU A 68 7.32 6.49 -2.51
C LEU A 68 5.84 6.45 -2.09
N LEU A 69 5.32 7.51 -1.47
CA LEU A 69 3.90 7.64 -1.15
C LEU A 69 3.09 8.10 -2.35
N ASP A 70 3.69 8.77 -3.34
CA ASP A 70 3.01 9.27 -4.53
C ASP A 70 2.52 8.15 -5.47
N VAL A 71 2.93 6.89 -5.19
CA VAL A 71 2.53 5.69 -5.95
C VAL A 71 1.22 5.08 -5.41
N VAL A 72 0.77 5.51 -4.22
CA VAL A 72 -0.41 4.97 -3.50
C VAL A 72 -1.57 5.95 -3.56
#